data_AF-A0A9W4A5S4-F1
#
_entry.id   AF-A0A9W4A5S4-F1
#
_cell.length_a   1.000
_cell.length_b   1.000
_cell.length_c   1.000
_cell.angle_alpha   90.00
_cell.angle_beta   90.00
_cell.angle_gamma   90.00
#
_symmetry.space_group_name_H-M   'P 1'
#
loop_
_entity.id
_entity.type
_entity.pdbx_description
1 polymer ?
#
loop_
_entity_poly.entity_id
_entity_poly.type
_entity_poly.pdbx_seq_one_letter_code
_entity_poly.pdbx_strand_id
1 'polypeptide(L)'
;MKRKKLVIGSILMGMTLSLSACGSSDNIVTTKSGSISESDFNKKLKENYGKQNLSEMVVEKVLHDKYKVTDEEVTKQLKELKDKMGDNFNTYMESNGVKNEDQLKEKLKLTFAFEKAIKATVTEKDIKDHYKPKLQVSHILVKDEKTAKEIKEKLNSGEDFAALAKQYSEDPGSKEKRWGTI
;
A
#
# COMPACT_ATOMS: atom_id res chain seq x y z
N MET A 1 -67.38 -54.86 -42.27
CA MET A 1 -66.21 -55.54 -42.88
C MET A 1 -66.03 -55.03 -44.30
N LYS A 2 -65.09 -54.10 -44.56
CA LYS A 2 -64.38 -53.89 -45.82
C LYS A 2 -63.28 -52.84 -45.60
N ARG A 3 -62.11 -53.15 -46.16
CA ARG A 3 -60.78 -52.66 -45.79
C ARG A 3 -60.26 -51.65 -46.83
N LYS A 4 -59.43 -50.72 -46.33
CA LYS A 4 -58.23 -50.08 -46.95
C LYS A 4 -58.43 -49.11 -48.14
N LYS A 5 -57.82 -47.92 -48.04
CA LYS A 5 -56.58 -47.51 -48.74
C LYS A 5 -56.00 -46.20 -48.18
N LEU A 6 -54.66 -46.13 -48.16
CA LEU A 6 -53.75 -45.06 -47.75
C LEU A 6 -53.92 -43.76 -48.55
N VAL A 7 -53.62 -42.59 -47.95
CA VAL A 7 -52.70 -41.55 -48.48
C VAL A 7 -52.04 -40.79 -47.32
N ILE A 8 -50.74 -40.52 -47.49
CA ILE A 8 -49.77 -39.87 -46.59
C ILE A 8 -50.04 -38.36 -46.48
N GLY A 9 -49.98 -37.82 -45.26
CA GLY A 9 -50.03 -36.38 -44.97
C GLY A 9 -49.18 -36.05 -43.75
N SER A 10 -48.02 -35.46 -44.01
CA SER A 10 -47.00 -35.00 -43.05
C SER A 10 -47.45 -33.78 -42.24
N ILE A 11 -47.39 -33.84 -40.91
CA ILE A 11 -47.27 -32.66 -40.04
C ILE A 11 -46.26 -32.98 -38.93
N LEU A 12 -45.10 -32.31 -39.00
CA LEU A 12 -44.18 -32.13 -37.88
C LEU A 12 -44.87 -31.26 -36.81
N MET A 13 -44.85 -31.67 -35.55
CA MET A 13 -45.04 -30.77 -34.43
C MET A 13 -43.89 -31.00 -33.44
N GLY A 14 -42.86 -30.18 -33.56
CA GLY A 14 -41.72 -30.17 -32.65
C GLY A 14 -42.15 -29.70 -31.26
N MET A 15 -41.89 -30.52 -30.25
CA MET A 15 -41.83 -30.06 -28.86
C MET A 15 -40.55 -29.22 -28.71
N THR A 16 -40.67 -27.91 -28.94
CA THR A 16 -39.67 -26.96 -28.47
C THR A 16 -39.84 -26.81 -26.96
N LEU A 17 -38.92 -27.38 -26.19
CA LEU A 17 -38.73 -27.04 -24.79
C LEU A 17 -38.25 -25.58 -24.72
N SER A 18 -39.18 -24.65 -24.53
CA SER A 18 -38.85 -23.29 -24.11
C SER A 18 -38.44 -23.33 -22.64
N LEU A 19 -37.15 -23.58 -22.41
CA LEU A 19 -36.47 -23.17 -21.18
C LEU A 19 -36.48 -21.64 -21.16
N SER A 20 -37.46 -21.05 -20.49
CA SER A 20 -37.42 -19.65 -20.07
C SER A 20 -36.26 -19.49 -19.09
N ALA A 21 -35.10 -19.14 -19.62
CA ALA A 21 -33.98 -18.62 -18.85
C ALA A 21 -34.36 -17.21 -18.37
N CYS A 22 -35.02 -17.14 -17.21
CA CYS A 22 -35.15 -15.88 -16.46
C CYS A 22 -33.79 -15.56 -15.82
N GLY A 23 -33.01 -14.74 -16.50
CA GLY A 23 -31.80 -14.10 -16.00
C GLY A 23 -31.44 -12.97 -16.94
N SER A 24 -31.62 -11.74 -16.49
CA SER A 24 -31.34 -10.48 -17.20
C SER A 24 -30.02 -10.55 -17.98
N SER A 25 -30.13 -10.72 -19.30
CA SER A 25 -29.01 -10.84 -20.24
C SER A 25 -28.58 -9.45 -20.74
N ASP A 26 -28.27 -8.54 -19.82
CA ASP A 26 -27.83 -7.21 -20.20
C ASP A 26 -26.32 -7.26 -20.54
N ASN A 27 -26.01 -6.91 -21.79
CA ASN A 27 -24.65 -6.81 -22.26
C ASN A 27 -24.02 -5.52 -21.71
N ILE A 28 -22.91 -5.62 -20.98
CA ILE A 28 -22.18 -4.45 -20.48
C ILE A 28 -21.41 -3.74 -21.60
N VAL A 29 -21.06 -4.47 -22.66
CA VAL A 29 -20.46 -3.92 -23.88
C VAL A 29 -20.80 -4.79 -25.08
N THR A 30 -20.99 -4.14 -26.25
CA THR A 30 -21.17 -4.80 -27.54
C THR A 30 -20.11 -4.31 -28.52
N THR A 31 -19.48 -5.24 -29.25
CA THR A 31 -18.45 -4.95 -30.26
C THR A 31 -18.75 -5.69 -31.57
N LYS A 32 -18.00 -5.38 -32.63
CA LYS A 32 -18.07 -6.14 -33.90
C LYS A 32 -17.69 -7.62 -33.75
N SER A 33 -16.98 -7.97 -32.67
CA SER A 33 -16.50 -9.33 -32.40
C SER A 33 -17.38 -10.08 -31.40
N GLY A 34 -18.53 -9.51 -31.02
CA GLY A 34 -19.45 -10.08 -30.03
C GLY A 34 -19.67 -9.18 -28.82
N SER A 35 -20.55 -9.63 -27.94
CA SER A 35 -20.94 -8.93 -26.70
C SER A 35 -20.35 -9.61 -25.48
N ILE A 36 -20.12 -8.83 -24.42
CA ILE A 36 -19.76 -9.34 -23.09
C ILE A 36 -20.97 -9.11 -22.18
N SER A 37 -21.44 -10.19 -21.57
CA SER A 37 -22.52 -10.12 -20.58
C SER A 37 -21.98 -9.60 -19.24
N GLU A 38 -22.84 -8.98 -18.43
CA GLU A 38 -22.49 -8.61 -17.05
C GLU A 38 -22.01 -9.84 -16.25
N SER A 39 -22.65 -11.00 -16.44
CA SER A 39 -22.27 -12.25 -15.78
C SER A 39 -20.84 -12.70 -16.11
N ASP A 40 -20.46 -12.69 -17.38
CA ASP A 40 -19.11 -13.07 -17.81
C ASP A 40 -18.06 -12.09 -17.29
N PHE A 41 -18.37 -10.80 -17.34
CA PHE A 41 -17.53 -9.75 -16.78
C PHE A 41 -17.33 -9.94 -15.27
N ASN A 42 -18.41 -10.09 -14.50
CA ASN A 42 -18.36 -10.27 -13.05
C ASN A 42 -17.62 -11.55 -12.64
N LYS A 43 -17.84 -12.66 -13.38
CA LYS A 43 -17.10 -13.91 -13.18
C LYS A 43 -15.61 -13.68 -13.38
N LYS A 44 -15.21 -13.03 -14.47
CA LYS A 44 -13.79 -12.80 -14.78
C LYS A 44 -13.14 -11.81 -13.81
N LEU A 45 -13.87 -10.78 -13.38
CA LEU A 45 -13.44 -9.84 -12.35
C LEU A 45 -13.18 -10.56 -11.03
N LYS A 46 -14.10 -11.43 -10.59
CA LYS A 46 -13.94 -12.21 -9.35
C LYS A 46 -12.79 -13.22 -9.44
N GLU A 47 -12.60 -13.87 -10.58
CA GLU A 47 -11.47 -14.78 -10.80
C GLU A 47 -10.12 -14.07 -10.71
N ASN A 48 -9.99 -12.92 -11.36
CA ASN A 48 -8.70 -12.22 -11.50
C ASN A 48 -8.38 -11.32 -10.29
N TYR A 49 -9.39 -10.67 -9.69
CA TYR A 49 -9.19 -9.65 -8.65
C TYR A 49 -9.94 -9.94 -7.34
N GLY A 50 -10.84 -10.94 -7.32
CA GLY A 50 -11.72 -11.19 -6.18
C GLY A 50 -10.97 -11.53 -4.89
N LYS A 51 -9.86 -12.28 -4.96
CA LYS A 51 -9.05 -12.62 -3.77
C LYS A 51 -8.36 -11.39 -3.18
N GLN A 52 -7.74 -10.56 -4.03
CA GLN A 52 -7.06 -9.35 -3.60
C GLN A 52 -8.07 -8.37 -2.98
N ASN A 53 -9.16 -8.07 -3.69
CA ASN A 53 -10.20 -7.16 -3.20
C ASN A 53 -10.82 -7.68 -1.89
N LEU A 54 -11.09 -8.98 -1.78
CA LEU A 54 -11.61 -9.56 -0.55
C LEU A 54 -10.62 -9.38 0.62
N SER A 55 -9.33 -9.58 0.38
CA SER A 55 -8.30 -9.36 1.41
C SER A 55 -8.27 -7.91 1.87
N GLU A 56 -8.27 -6.95 0.93
CA GLU A 56 -8.31 -5.52 1.24
C GLU A 56 -9.55 -5.16 2.06
N MET A 57 -10.74 -5.63 1.65
CA MET A 57 -11.99 -5.38 2.37
C MET A 57 -11.99 -5.97 3.78
N VAL A 58 -11.43 -7.17 3.97
CA VAL A 58 -11.33 -7.80 5.30
C VAL A 58 -10.39 -7.00 6.20
N VAL A 59 -9.22 -6.60 5.69
CA VAL A 59 -8.26 -5.79 6.45
C VAL A 59 -8.89 -4.46 6.85
N GLU A 60 -9.49 -3.74 5.91
CA GLU A 60 -10.18 -2.47 6.18
C GLU A 60 -11.26 -2.64 7.24
N LYS A 61 -12.12 -3.66 7.10
CA LYS A 61 -13.20 -3.92 8.06
C LYS A 61 -12.66 -4.20 9.46
N VAL A 62 -11.62 -5.03 9.59
CA VAL A 62 -11.02 -5.36 10.89
C VAL A 62 -10.34 -4.15 11.52
N LEU A 63 -9.64 -3.34 10.72
CA LEU A 63 -8.99 -2.12 11.20
C LEU A 63 -10.02 -1.09 11.68
N HIS A 64 -11.07 -0.82 10.90
CA HIS A 64 -12.14 0.09 11.30
C HIS A 64 -12.96 -0.43 12.49
N ASP A 65 -13.04 -1.76 12.67
CA ASP A 65 -13.67 -2.35 13.85
C ASP A 65 -12.83 -2.11 15.11
N LYS A 66 -11.54 -2.46 15.07
CA LYS A 66 -10.65 -2.41 16.24
C LYS A 66 -10.10 -1.03 16.56
N TYR A 67 -9.85 -0.20 15.56
CA TYR A 67 -9.16 1.09 15.71
C TYR A 67 -10.05 2.20 15.16
N LYS A 68 -10.90 2.76 16.04
CA LYS A 68 -11.79 3.85 15.68
C LYS A 68 -10.99 5.11 15.36
N VAL A 69 -11.35 5.74 14.24
CA VAL A 69 -10.80 7.00 13.76
C VAL A 69 -11.94 7.99 13.68
N THR A 70 -11.76 9.17 14.28
CA THR A 70 -12.78 10.22 14.28
C THR A 70 -12.65 11.11 13.05
N ASP A 71 -13.74 11.76 12.66
CA ASP A 71 -13.73 12.63 11.49
C ASP A 71 -12.84 13.87 11.71
N GLU A 72 -12.67 14.31 12.96
CA GLU A 72 -11.76 15.39 13.33
C GLU A 72 -10.29 15.02 13.08
N GLU A 73 -9.88 13.78 13.40
CA GLU A 73 -8.52 13.28 13.13
C GLU A 73 -8.23 13.29 11.62
N VAL A 74 -9.18 12.79 10.83
CA VAL A 74 -9.07 12.75 9.36
C VAL A 74 -9.04 14.17 8.77
N THR A 75 -9.91 15.05 9.25
CA THR A 75 -10.01 16.43 8.75
C THR A 75 -8.74 17.23 9.06
N LYS A 76 -8.18 17.05 10.27
CA LYS A 76 -6.91 17.68 10.64
C LYS A 76 -5.79 17.26 9.68
N GLN A 77 -5.73 15.99 9.33
CA GLN A 77 -4.66 15.46 8.46
C GLN A 77 -4.85 15.80 7.00
N LEU A 78 -6.09 15.84 6.54
CA LEU A 78 -6.41 16.42 5.24
C LEU A 78 -5.93 17.87 5.17
N LYS A 79 -6.14 18.67 6.23
CA LYS A 79 -5.65 20.04 6.29
C LYS A 79 -4.12 20.11 6.28
N GLU A 80 -3.43 19.32 7.10
CA GLU A 80 -1.95 19.27 7.14
C GLU A 80 -1.37 18.84 5.77
N LEU A 81 -2.01 17.88 5.10
CA LEU A 81 -1.64 17.46 3.76
C LEU A 81 -1.85 18.59 2.74
N LYS A 82 -2.99 19.28 2.77
CA LYS A 82 -3.25 20.45 1.91
C LYS A 82 -2.23 21.56 2.15
N ASP A 83 -1.95 21.88 3.41
CA ASP A 83 -0.98 22.91 3.79
C ASP A 83 0.44 22.56 3.28
N LYS A 84 0.83 21.27 3.36
CA LYS A 84 2.13 20.79 2.86
C LYS A 84 2.23 20.79 1.34
N MET A 85 1.15 20.42 0.66
CA MET A 85 1.14 20.29 -0.80
C MET A 85 0.87 21.63 -1.51
N GLY A 86 0.20 22.57 -0.85
CA GLY A 86 -0.16 23.87 -1.42
C GLY A 86 -0.89 23.72 -2.75
N ASP A 87 -0.46 24.49 -3.75
CA ASP A 87 -1.04 24.49 -5.09
C ASP A 87 -0.94 23.13 -5.80
N ASN A 88 -0.02 22.25 -5.38
CA ASN A 88 0.16 20.92 -5.96
C ASN A 88 -0.82 19.87 -5.40
N PHE A 89 -1.74 20.25 -4.50
CA PHE A 89 -2.67 19.30 -3.88
C PHE A 89 -3.56 18.57 -4.90
N ASN A 90 -4.04 19.26 -5.94
CA ASN A 90 -4.88 18.64 -6.97
C ASN A 90 -4.07 17.63 -7.81
N THR A 91 -2.85 17.98 -8.22
CA THR A 91 -1.93 17.06 -8.92
C THR A 91 -1.61 15.82 -8.08
N TYR A 92 -1.47 16.00 -6.76
CA TYR A 92 -1.31 14.88 -5.84
C TYR A 92 -2.54 13.96 -5.82
N MET A 93 -3.75 14.49 -5.76
CA MET A 93 -4.96 13.66 -5.79
C MET A 93 -5.08 12.89 -7.11
N GLU A 94 -4.87 13.56 -8.24
CA GLU A 94 -4.94 12.94 -9.58
C GLU A 94 -3.89 11.83 -9.75
N SER A 95 -2.64 12.07 -9.36
CA SER A 95 -1.57 11.07 -9.45
C SER A 95 -1.81 9.82 -8.58
N ASN A 96 -2.60 9.95 -7.52
CA ASN A 96 -3.01 8.84 -6.66
C ASN A 96 -4.36 8.22 -7.04
N GLY A 97 -4.95 8.64 -8.17
CA GLY A 97 -6.25 8.15 -8.65
C GLY A 97 -7.42 8.52 -7.74
N VAL A 98 -7.28 9.60 -6.96
CA VAL A 98 -8.29 10.10 -6.02
C VAL A 98 -9.10 11.20 -6.71
N LYS A 99 -10.41 10.98 -6.83
CA LYS A 99 -11.29 11.89 -7.62
C LYS A 99 -11.76 13.11 -6.83
N ASN A 100 -11.82 13.01 -5.50
CA ASN A 100 -12.33 14.06 -4.63
C ASN A 100 -11.83 13.87 -3.19
N GLU A 101 -12.04 14.89 -2.36
CA GLU A 101 -11.61 14.86 -0.96
C GLU A 101 -12.30 13.77 -0.14
N ASP A 102 -13.53 13.36 -0.48
CA ASP A 102 -14.20 12.29 0.28
C ASP A 102 -13.54 10.93 0.07
N GLN A 103 -13.13 10.62 -1.17
CA GLN A 103 -12.28 9.44 -1.44
C GLN A 103 -10.93 9.53 -0.73
N LEU A 104 -10.36 10.74 -0.63
CA LEU A 104 -9.12 10.95 0.11
C LEU A 104 -9.31 10.71 1.61
N LYS A 105 -10.40 11.22 2.20
CA LYS A 105 -10.74 11.04 3.61
C LYS A 105 -10.89 9.56 3.97
N GLU A 106 -11.55 8.76 3.13
CA GLU A 106 -11.66 7.31 3.36
C GLU A 106 -10.27 6.62 3.35
N LYS A 107 -9.39 6.99 2.42
CA LYS A 107 -8.01 6.48 2.39
C LYS A 107 -7.21 6.92 3.63
N LEU A 108 -7.37 8.17 4.07
CA LEU A 108 -6.73 8.69 5.29
C LEU A 108 -7.26 7.98 6.54
N LYS A 109 -8.56 7.68 6.59
CA LYS A 109 -9.18 6.93 7.69
C LYS A 109 -8.60 5.53 7.83
N LEU A 110 -8.47 4.81 6.71
CA LEU A 110 -7.79 3.51 6.70
C LEU A 110 -6.32 3.62 7.14
N THR A 111 -5.61 4.63 6.65
CA THR A 111 -4.21 4.90 7.04
C THR A 111 -4.09 5.12 8.55
N PHE A 112 -4.99 5.92 9.13
CA PHE A 112 -5.02 6.18 10.57
C PHE A 112 -5.33 4.95 11.40
N ALA A 113 -6.30 4.13 10.97
CA ALA A 113 -6.63 2.89 11.65
C ALA A 113 -5.43 1.93 11.63
N PHE A 114 -4.72 1.87 10.50
CA PHE A 114 -3.49 1.09 10.36
C PHE A 114 -2.34 1.62 11.23
N GLU A 115 -2.12 2.94 11.27
CA GLU A 115 -1.14 3.55 12.17
C GLU A 115 -1.46 3.28 13.64
N LYS A 116 -2.72 3.38 14.05
CA LYS A 116 -3.17 3.03 15.40
C LYS A 116 -2.87 1.56 15.71
N ALA A 117 -3.06 0.67 14.74
CA ALA A 117 -2.72 -0.74 14.87
C ALA A 117 -1.21 -0.94 15.09
N ILE A 118 -0.35 -0.29 14.31
CA ILE A 118 1.11 -0.36 14.48
C ILE A 118 1.53 0.26 15.82
N LYS A 119 0.99 1.41 16.19
CA LYS A 119 1.28 2.07 17.49
C LYS A 119 0.89 1.15 18.65
N ALA A 120 -0.19 0.38 18.53
CA ALA A 120 -0.61 -0.59 19.52
C ALA A 120 0.32 -1.81 19.64
N THR A 121 1.20 -2.08 18.66
CA THR A 121 2.20 -3.15 18.78
C THR A 121 3.42 -2.74 19.60
N VAL A 122 3.61 -1.45 19.88
CA VAL A 122 4.74 -0.95 20.69
C VAL A 122 4.52 -1.36 22.14
N THR A 123 5.42 -2.18 22.66
CA THR A 123 5.35 -2.69 24.03
C THR A 123 6.21 -1.86 24.99
N GLU A 124 5.95 -1.98 26.29
CA GLU A 124 6.80 -1.41 27.33
C GLU A 124 8.25 -1.90 27.24
N LYS A 125 8.45 -3.14 26.77
CA LYS A 125 9.79 -3.68 26.49
C LYS A 125 10.46 -2.89 25.38
N ASP A 126 9.76 -2.63 24.26
CA ASP A 126 10.31 -1.86 23.14
C ASP A 126 10.69 -0.45 23.60
N ILE A 127 9.86 0.18 24.43
CA ILE A 127 10.13 1.50 25.02
C ILE A 127 11.39 1.45 25.89
N LYS A 128 11.50 0.49 26.82
CA LYS A 128 12.66 0.34 27.70
C LYS A 128 13.95 0.02 26.95
N ASP A 129 13.87 -0.86 25.96
CA ASP A 129 15.03 -1.25 25.15
C ASP A 129 15.56 -0.07 24.32
N HIS A 130 14.70 0.87 23.94
CA HIS A 130 15.08 2.10 23.24
C HIS A 130 15.32 3.30 24.16
N TYR A 131 14.96 3.24 25.45
CA TYR A 131 15.23 4.28 26.44
C TYR A 131 16.69 4.23 26.90
N LYS A 132 17.59 4.58 25.97
CA LYS A 132 19.04 4.70 26.21
C LYS A 132 19.45 6.17 26.14
N PRO A 133 20.44 6.60 26.93
CA PRO A 133 20.95 7.97 26.84
C PRO A 133 21.48 8.20 25.42
N LYS A 134 21.21 9.40 24.88
CA LYS A 134 21.87 9.82 23.65
C LYS A 134 23.36 9.94 23.93
N LEU A 135 24.18 9.33 23.08
CA LEU A 135 25.62 9.37 23.19
C LEU A 135 26.16 10.45 22.25
N GLN A 136 27.01 11.32 22.80
CA GLN A 136 27.85 12.19 21.99
C GLN A 136 29.16 11.46 21.70
N VAL A 137 29.44 11.20 20.44
CA VAL A 137 30.62 10.48 19.99
C VAL A 137 31.36 11.26 18.91
N SER A 138 32.64 10.95 18.75
CA SER A 138 33.46 11.40 17.63
C SER A 138 34.03 10.17 16.93
N HIS A 139 34.20 10.24 15.60
CA HIS A 139 34.77 9.15 14.82
C HIS A 139 35.86 9.64 13.86
N ILE A 140 36.67 8.71 13.36
CA ILE A 140 37.63 8.93 12.28
C ILE A 140 37.30 7.92 11.18
N LEU A 141 36.90 8.41 10.01
CA LEU A 141 36.59 7.57 8.85
C LEU A 141 37.86 7.36 8.02
N VAL A 142 38.22 6.12 7.70
CA VAL A 142 39.38 5.80 6.85
C VAL A 142 39.04 4.69 5.86
N LYS A 143 39.80 4.60 4.76
CA LYS A 143 39.54 3.62 3.67
C LYS A 143 39.87 2.18 4.04
N ASP A 144 40.86 1.97 4.90
CA ASP A 144 41.39 0.65 5.17
C ASP A 144 41.74 0.43 6.64
N GLU A 145 41.72 -0.85 7.04
CA GLU A 145 41.99 -1.28 8.41
C GLU A 145 43.43 -1.02 8.84
N LYS A 146 44.38 -1.01 7.91
CA LYS A 146 45.80 -0.75 8.22
C LYS A 146 45.96 0.67 8.76
N THR A 147 45.39 1.65 8.07
CA THR A 147 45.35 3.05 8.49
C THR A 147 44.62 3.20 9.83
N ALA A 148 43.52 2.46 10.04
CA ALA A 148 42.82 2.47 11.34
C ALA A 148 43.70 1.92 12.48
N LYS A 149 44.49 0.86 12.24
CA LYS A 149 45.43 0.29 13.22
C LYS A 149 46.57 1.26 13.54
N GLU A 150 47.14 1.92 12.53
CA GLU A 150 48.16 2.96 12.72
C GLU A 150 47.62 4.11 13.60
N ILE A 151 46.41 4.60 13.32
CA ILE A 151 45.76 5.64 14.13
C ILE A 151 45.49 5.15 15.57
N LYS A 152 45.10 3.89 15.75
CA LYS A 152 44.89 3.30 17.07
C LYS A 152 46.20 3.25 17.89
N GLU A 153 47.32 2.90 17.26
CA GLU A 153 48.65 2.92 17.91
C GLU A 153 49.06 4.34 18.31
N LYS A 154 48.80 5.33 17.46
CA LYS A 154 49.01 6.76 17.73
C LYS A 154 48.18 7.24 18.92
N LEU A 155 46.90 6.87 18.97
CA LEU A 155 46.01 7.16 20.11
C LEU A 155 46.51 6.52 21.41
N ASN A 156 46.93 5.24 21.36
CA ASN A 156 47.49 4.56 22.53
C ASN A 156 48.80 5.20 23.02
N SER A 157 49.53 5.87 22.13
CA SER A 157 50.75 6.62 22.44
C SER A 157 50.47 8.03 22.98
N GLY A 158 49.19 8.43 23.08
CA GLY A 158 48.77 9.70 23.68
C GLY A 158 48.53 10.85 22.69
N GLU A 159 48.50 10.59 21.37
CA GLU A 159 48.14 11.63 20.38
C GLU A 159 46.68 12.09 20.54
N ASP A 160 46.41 13.37 20.31
CA ASP A 160 45.06 13.96 20.46
C ASP A 160 44.10 13.46 19.36
N PHE A 161 42.91 12.98 19.77
CA PHE A 161 41.92 12.42 18.86
C PHE A 161 41.45 13.43 17.81
N ALA A 162 41.25 14.70 18.19
CA ALA A 162 40.76 15.72 17.26
C ALA A 162 41.83 16.09 16.22
N ALA A 163 43.10 16.11 16.60
CA ALA A 163 44.21 16.28 15.67
C ALA A 163 44.28 15.13 14.66
N LEU A 164 44.18 13.88 15.14
CA LEU A 164 44.16 12.70 14.27
C LEU A 164 42.92 12.67 13.37
N ALA A 165 41.75 13.08 13.87
CA ALA A 165 40.55 13.20 13.05
C ALA A 165 40.74 14.21 11.91
N LYS A 166 41.27 15.40 12.21
CA LYS A 166 41.58 16.42 11.20
C LYS A 166 42.62 15.97 10.17
N GLN A 167 43.57 15.15 10.58
CA GLN A 167 44.59 14.66 9.65
C GLN A 167 44.07 13.53 8.77
N TYR A 168 43.46 12.51 9.40
CA TYR A 168 43.20 11.23 8.76
C TYR A 168 41.75 10.98 8.35
N SER A 169 40.77 11.62 9.01
CA SER A 169 39.36 11.33 8.70
C SER A 169 39.03 11.71 7.26
N GLU A 170 38.28 10.87 6.57
CA GLU A 170 37.74 11.12 5.24
C GLU A 170 36.30 11.63 5.28
N ASP A 171 35.70 11.76 6.47
CA ASP A 171 34.33 12.27 6.60
C ASP A 171 34.29 13.81 6.51
N PRO A 172 33.83 14.40 5.40
CA PRO A 172 33.80 15.85 5.24
C PRO A 172 32.84 16.54 6.22
N GLY A 173 31.85 15.82 6.75
CA GLY A 173 30.84 16.35 7.66
C GLY A 173 31.34 16.53 9.10
N SER A 174 32.40 15.81 9.49
CA SER A 174 32.92 15.77 10.86
C SER A 174 34.43 15.98 10.99
N LYS A 175 35.24 15.81 9.93
CA LYS A 175 36.71 15.92 9.98
C LYS A 175 37.23 17.20 10.64
N GLU A 176 36.56 18.33 10.40
CA GLU A 176 36.95 19.63 10.96
C GLU A 176 36.24 19.97 12.29
N LYS A 177 35.23 19.19 12.68
CA LYS A 177 34.42 19.44 13.86
C LYS A 177 34.94 18.64 15.04
N ARG A 178 35.14 19.30 16.17
CA ARG A 178 35.52 18.64 17.42
C ARG A 178 34.39 17.75 17.97
N TRP A 179 33.15 18.08 17.61
CA TRP A 179 31.92 17.42 18.02
C TRP A 179 30.87 17.50 16.90
N GLY A 180 30.30 16.37 16.52
CA GLY A 180 29.12 16.29 15.67
C GLY A 180 27.98 15.63 16.45
N THR A 181 26.81 16.23 16.43
CA THR A 181 25.58 15.50 16.75
C THR A 181 25.32 14.56 15.58
N ILE A 182 25.42 13.25 15.81
CA ILE A 182 24.85 12.25 14.89
C ILE A 182 23.36 12.15 15.19
#